data_AF-A0A816DRS0-F1
#
_entry.id   AF-A0A816DRS0-F1
#
_cell.length_a   1.000
_cell.length_b   1.000
_cell.length_c   1.000
_cell.angle_alpha   90.00
_cell.angle_beta   90.00
_cell.angle_gamma   90.00
#
_symmetry.space_group_name_H-M   'P 1'
#
loop_
_entity.id
_entity.type
_entity.pdbx_description
1 polymer ?
#
loop_
_entity_poly.entity_id
_entity_poly.type
_entity_poly.pdbx_seq_one_letter_code
_entity_poly.pdbx_strand_id
1 'polypeptide(L)'
;MIGCDRSPLSGQEYCAHHIHTSHSQQTNLVEEDDDDYILLRNGKRSMPYHKLSCNTKKSKPEAYISTCHRTFGIIIYVFNCNVLLAVHEIMRSETVKEILAGLCDIIRISSTNTDTAQSGEMADSWLPKTIVYDDCCHVVKHIIDYYPNFFRQTPASRFLYHSSFAIDAYHYRNHTDTWCRQYLNPNENKIVKQFNTQSAEQSNSWFKRFTKQFSRLDDEHCALFLSLMFHIRNCKQTNLNPFLPNMRNIFSCFGDIICLFSRC
;
A
#
# COMPACT_ATOMS: atom_id res chain seq x y z
N MET A 1 0.77 -15.20 -15.90
CA MET A 1 1.54 -14.28 -15.04
C MET A 1 0.97 -12.89 -15.31
N ILE A 2 0.32 -12.26 -14.34
CA ILE A 2 -0.55 -11.09 -14.60
C ILE A 2 0.23 -9.80 -14.28
N GLY A 3 0.84 -9.19 -15.29
CA GLY A 3 1.46 -7.86 -15.19
C GLY A 3 0.51 -6.76 -15.65
N CYS A 4 0.61 -5.55 -15.09
CA CYS A 4 -0.11 -4.40 -15.63
C CYS A 4 0.51 -3.96 -16.97
N ASP A 5 -0.36 -3.85 -17.97
CA ASP A 5 -0.13 -3.33 -19.33
C ASP A 5 0.63 -2.00 -19.40
N ARG A 6 0.62 -1.19 -18.32
CA ARG A 6 1.20 0.16 -18.29
C ARG A 6 2.56 0.25 -17.60
N SER A 7 3.07 -0.84 -17.04
CA SER A 7 4.43 -0.90 -16.47
C SER A 7 5.01 -2.30 -16.68
N PRO A 8 5.21 -2.72 -17.94
CA PRO A 8 5.66 -4.08 -18.23
C PRO A 8 7.06 -4.30 -17.66
N LEU A 9 7.21 -5.30 -16.80
CA LEU A 9 8.49 -5.94 -16.58
C LEU A 9 8.81 -6.79 -17.83
N SER A 10 10.06 -6.77 -18.29
CA SER A 10 10.49 -7.54 -19.46
C SER A 10 10.13 -9.02 -19.30
N GLY A 11 9.25 -9.55 -20.17
CA GLY A 11 8.89 -10.97 -20.22
C GLY A 11 7.59 -11.40 -19.52
N GLN A 12 6.68 -10.48 -19.17
CA GLN A 12 5.37 -10.84 -18.59
C GLN A 12 4.18 -10.62 -19.53
N GLU A 13 3.14 -11.45 -19.40
CA GLU A 13 1.86 -11.34 -20.10
C GLU A 13 0.87 -10.43 -19.34
N TYR A 14 -0.10 -9.86 -20.08
CA TYR A 14 -0.94 -8.72 -19.71
C TYR A 14 -2.10 -9.07 -18.74
N CYS A 15 -2.52 -8.10 -17.91
CA CYS A 15 -3.77 -8.16 -17.14
C CYS A 15 -4.98 -7.82 -18.03
N ALA A 16 -5.98 -8.71 -18.04
CA ALA A 16 -7.18 -8.62 -18.88
C ALA A 16 -8.14 -7.47 -18.54
N HIS A 17 -7.90 -6.70 -17.48
CA HIS A 17 -8.89 -5.76 -16.93
C HIS A 17 -8.84 -4.32 -17.48
N HIS A 18 -8.00 -4.00 -18.48
CA HIS A 18 -7.87 -2.62 -19.00
C HIS A 18 -8.22 -2.41 -20.48
N ILE A 19 -8.88 -3.36 -21.14
CA ILE A 19 -9.46 -3.13 -22.49
C ILE A 19 -10.98 -3.19 -22.36
N HIS A 20 -11.65 -2.10 -22.76
CA HIS A 20 -13.10 -1.99 -22.69
C HIS A 20 -13.82 -3.14 -23.44
N THR A 21 -14.78 -3.76 -22.73
CA THR A 21 -15.89 -4.62 -23.18
C THR A 21 -15.59 -5.99 -23.82
N SER A 22 -15.86 -7.08 -23.08
CA SER A 22 -17.08 -7.94 -23.18
C SER A 22 -16.81 -9.43 -22.89
N HIS A 23 -17.68 -10.00 -22.04
CA HIS A 23 -18.00 -11.39 -21.71
C HIS A 23 -16.98 -12.55 -21.85
N SER A 24 -16.93 -13.28 -20.72
CA SER A 24 -16.85 -14.75 -20.58
C SER A 24 -15.67 -15.47 -21.21
N GLN A 25 -14.71 -15.85 -20.36
CA GLN A 25 -14.34 -17.27 -20.24
C GLN A 25 -14.14 -17.58 -18.75
N GLN A 26 -15.07 -18.36 -18.20
CA GLN A 26 -14.82 -19.16 -17.00
C GLN A 26 -13.69 -20.12 -17.36
N THR A 27 -12.46 -19.78 -17.00
CA THR A 27 -11.46 -20.80 -16.77
C THR A 27 -11.78 -21.39 -15.41
N ASN A 28 -12.16 -22.67 -15.39
CA ASN A 28 -12.19 -23.49 -14.20
C ASN A 28 -10.79 -23.50 -13.58
N LEU A 29 -10.49 -22.51 -12.76
CA LEU A 29 -9.44 -22.63 -11.77
C LEU A 29 -10.05 -23.51 -10.69
N VAL A 30 -9.53 -24.73 -10.63
CA VAL A 30 -9.73 -25.61 -9.48
C VAL A 30 -9.28 -24.79 -8.27
N GLU A 31 -10.23 -24.42 -7.42
CA GLU A 31 -9.98 -23.89 -6.09
C GLU A 31 -9.28 -25.01 -5.29
N GLU A 32 -7.97 -25.11 -5.44
CA GLU A 32 -7.15 -25.73 -4.41
C GLU A 32 -7.08 -24.69 -3.28
N ASP A 33 -7.64 -25.07 -2.12
CA ASP A 33 -7.55 -24.38 -0.83
C ASP A 33 -6.07 -24.12 -0.47
N ASP A 34 -5.48 -23.05 -1.03
CA ASP A 34 -4.19 -22.51 -0.60
C ASP A 34 -4.42 -21.61 0.62
N ASP A 35 -4.54 -22.28 1.78
CA ASP A 35 -4.67 -21.73 3.13
C ASP A 35 -3.38 -21.01 3.64
N ASP A 36 -2.55 -20.48 2.73
CA ASP A 36 -1.13 -20.15 2.95
C ASP A 36 -0.84 -18.63 3.04
N TYR A 37 -1.75 -17.86 3.63
CA TYR A 37 -1.54 -16.43 3.92
C TYR A 37 -0.77 -16.23 5.24
N ILE A 38 0.55 -16.37 5.12
CA ILE A 38 1.57 -16.37 6.15
C ILE A 38 1.96 -14.94 6.53
N LEU A 39 1.19 -14.29 7.40
CA LEU A 39 1.83 -13.30 8.30
C LEU A 39 1.31 -13.30 9.72
N LEU A 40 0.10 -13.79 9.95
CA LEU A 40 -0.42 -14.01 11.30
C LEU A 40 -1.08 -15.38 11.49
N ARG A 41 -1.08 -16.22 10.46
CA ARG A 41 -1.73 -17.54 10.45
C ARG A 41 -0.74 -18.69 10.21
N ASN A 42 0.46 -18.63 10.78
CA ASN A 42 1.21 -19.88 10.94
C ASN A 42 0.59 -20.67 12.10
N GLY A 43 -0.38 -21.51 11.76
CA GLY A 43 -0.90 -22.60 12.60
C GLY A 43 0.17 -23.56 13.12
N LYS A 44 1.46 -23.32 12.82
CA LYS A 44 2.61 -23.83 13.55
C LYS A 44 3.63 -22.70 13.78
N ARG A 45 3.90 -22.44 15.06
CA ARG A 45 4.91 -21.52 15.67
C ARG A 45 4.43 -20.09 15.89
N SER A 46 4.06 -19.83 17.15
CA SER A 46 4.53 -18.66 17.92
C SER A 46 5.73 -18.00 17.23
N MET A 47 5.56 -16.81 16.65
CA MET A 47 6.71 -15.98 16.33
C MET A 47 7.37 -15.65 17.68
N PRO A 48 8.60 -16.14 17.95
CA PRO A 48 9.26 -15.79 19.19
C PRO A 48 9.39 -14.27 19.22
N TYR A 49 8.98 -13.66 20.35
CA TYR A 49 9.14 -12.23 20.54
C TYR A 49 10.60 -11.85 20.29
N HIS A 50 10.85 -11.13 19.20
CA HIS A 50 12.18 -10.70 18.81
C HIS A 50 12.29 -9.20 19.03
N LYS A 51 13.29 -8.75 19.80
CA LYS A 51 13.56 -7.32 19.92
C LYS A 51 14.18 -6.85 18.60
N LEU A 52 13.39 -6.15 17.79
CA LEU A 52 13.82 -5.66 16.49
C LEU A 52 15.04 -4.74 16.66
N SER A 53 16.14 -5.12 16.03
CA SER A 53 17.44 -4.42 16.00
C SER A 53 17.73 -3.80 14.64
N CYS A 54 16.69 -3.58 13.83
CA CYS A 54 16.82 -2.97 12.51
C CYS A 54 17.07 -1.45 12.61
N ASN A 55 18.18 -0.99 12.04
CA ASN A 55 18.64 0.41 12.10
C ASN A 55 18.02 1.31 11.02
N THR A 56 17.00 0.86 10.31
CA THR A 56 16.36 1.64 9.25
C THR A 56 15.37 2.67 9.77
N LYS A 57 15.05 2.66 11.07
CA LYS A 57 14.06 3.55 11.68
C LYS A 57 14.44 5.02 11.48
N LYS A 58 13.62 5.75 10.72
CA LYS A 58 13.83 7.18 10.40
C LYS A 58 13.18 8.15 11.40
N SER A 59 12.98 7.72 12.66
CA SER A 59 12.33 8.58 13.65
C SER A 59 13.20 9.78 13.99
N LYS A 60 12.66 11.00 13.83
CA LYS A 60 13.31 12.22 14.27
C LYS A 60 13.11 12.43 15.78
N PRO A 61 14.01 13.16 16.46
CA PRO A 61 13.85 13.49 17.88
C PRO A 61 12.56 14.30 18.12
N GLU A 62 11.91 14.07 19.26
CA GLU A 62 10.65 14.75 19.61
C GLU A 62 10.80 16.27 19.73
N ALA A 63 11.97 16.74 20.18
CA ALA A 63 12.33 18.16 20.18
C ALA A 63 12.39 18.79 18.78
N TYR A 64 12.75 18.01 17.76
CA TYR A 64 12.71 18.48 16.37
C TYR A 64 11.27 18.50 15.85
N ILE A 65 10.47 17.49 16.19
CA ILE A 65 9.07 17.37 15.78
C ILE A 65 8.21 18.51 16.36
N SER A 66 8.41 18.88 17.63
CA SER A 66 7.59 19.88 18.32
C SER A 66 7.74 21.31 17.79
N THR A 67 8.86 21.62 17.13
CA THR A 67 9.16 22.97 16.62
C THR A 67 8.69 23.21 15.20
N CYS A 68 8.11 22.19 14.56
CA CYS A 68 7.93 22.23 13.13
C CYS A 68 6.44 22.26 12.76
N HIS A 69 6.06 23.39 12.17
CA HIS A 69 4.67 23.80 11.89
C HIS A 69 4.34 23.77 10.39
N ARG A 70 5.16 23.08 9.58
CA ARG A 70 5.02 22.99 8.13
C ARG A 70 5.00 21.53 7.70
N THR A 71 4.36 21.27 6.58
CA THR A 71 4.41 20.00 5.87
C THR A 71 5.84 19.50 5.71
N PHE A 72 6.09 18.28 6.18
CA PHE A 72 7.36 17.57 6.08
C PHE A 72 7.51 16.72 4.83
N GLY A 73 6.40 16.47 4.14
CA GLY A 73 6.34 15.59 2.99
C GLY A 73 4.95 15.00 2.85
N ILE A 74 4.87 13.94 2.06
CA ILE A 74 3.63 13.21 1.80
C ILE A 74 3.89 11.72 1.90
N ILE A 75 2.86 10.98 2.32
CA ILE A 75 2.76 9.52 2.19
C ILE A 75 1.93 9.24 0.96
N ILE A 76 2.50 8.50 0.02
CA ILE A 76 1.80 8.07 -1.19
C ILE A 76 1.49 6.59 -1.05
N TYR A 77 0.23 6.23 -1.24
CA TYR A 77 -0.22 4.86 -1.39
C TYR A 77 -0.46 4.63 -2.87
N VAL A 78 0.24 3.68 -3.46
CA VAL A 78 0.18 3.43 -4.90
C VAL A 78 0.11 1.95 -5.18
N PHE A 79 -0.65 1.60 -6.21
CA PHE A 79 -0.64 0.28 -6.82
C PHE A 79 0.66 0.02 -7.59
N ASN A 80 1.01 -1.25 -7.82
CA ASN A 80 2.15 -1.60 -8.69
C ASN A 80 2.04 -1.01 -10.11
N CYS A 81 0.84 -0.65 -10.57
CA CYS A 81 0.57 -0.07 -11.88
C CYS A 81 0.73 1.46 -11.93
N ASN A 82 1.30 2.06 -10.87
CA ASN A 82 1.50 3.50 -10.67
C ASN A 82 0.21 4.32 -10.51
N VAL A 83 -0.96 3.69 -10.40
CA VAL A 83 -2.20 4.36 -10.02
C VAL A 83 -2.18 4.65 -8.53
N LEU A 84 -2.36 5.92 -8.17
CA LEU A 84 -2.42 6.34 -6.79
C LEU A 84 -3.73 5.90 -6.14
N LEU A 85 -3.61 5.38 -4.93
CA LEU A 85 -4.73 4.96 -4.08
C LEU A 85 -5.10 6.07 -3.10
N ALA A 86 -4.10 6.66 -2.45
CA ALA A 86 -4.27 7.78 -1.55
C ALA A 86 -2.97 8.60 -1.46
N VAL A 87 -3.10 9.86 -1.07
CA VAL A 87 -1.97 10.73 -0.73
C VAL A 87 -2.32 11.45 0.56
N HIS A 88 -1.47 11.30 1.56
CA HIS A 88 -1.63 11.93 2.86
C HIS A 88 -0.49 12.90 3.12
N GLU A 89 -0.81 14.03 3.71
CA GLU A 89 0.17 15.00 4.15
C GLU A 89 0.86 14.54 5.45
N ILE A 90 2.17 14.76 5.55
CA ILE A 90 2.95 14.53 6.78
C ILE A 90 3.23 15.87 7.41
N MET A 91 2.68 16.16 8.60
CA MET A 91 2.86 17.45 9.26
C MET A 91 4.07 17.52 10.18
N ARG A 92 4.66 16.38 10.55
CA ARG A 92 5.70 16.33 11.61
C ARG A 92 6.82 15.36 11.31
N SER A 93 6.47 14.10 11.18
CA SER A 93 7.42 13.02 10.90
C SER A 93 6.61 11.82 10.51
N GLU A 94 7.05 11.11 9.48
CA GLU A 94 6.52 9.80 9.15
C GLU A 94 6.62 8.88 10.37
N THR A 95 5.47 8.56 10.97
CA THR A 95 5.40 7.58 12.05
C THR A 95 4.69 6.32 11.59
N VAL A 96 5.01 5.19 12.23
CA VAL A 96 4.27 3.93 12.01
C VAL A 96 2.77 4.11 12.24
N LYS A 97 2.38 5.00 13.17
CA LYS A 97 0.97 5.32 13.43
C LYS A 97 0.29 6.02 12.25
N GLU A 98 0.96 6.97 11.61
CA GLU A 98 0.42 7.66 10.43
C GLU A 98 0.26 6.69 9.25
N ILE A 99 1.25 5.82 9.03
CA ILE A 99 1.20 4.79 8.00
C ILE A 99 0.01 3.86 8.22
N LEU A 100 -0.17 3.37 9.45
CA LEU A 100 -1.29 2.50 9.83
C LEU A 100 -2.63 3.24 9.78
N ALA A 101 -2.68 4.52 10.13
CA ALA A 101 -3.89 5.33 10.04
C ALA A 101 -4.35 5.46 8.58
N GLY A 102 -3.44 5.81 7.67
CA GLY A 102 -3.77 5.90 6.23
C GLY A 102 -4.15 4.53 5.63
N LEU A 103 -3.49 3.44 6.03
CA LEU A 103 -3.92 2.08 5.64
C LEU A 103 -5.34 1.79 6.14
N CYS A 104 -5.64 2.08 7.40
CA CYS A 104 -6.98 1.88 7.95
C CYS A 104 -8.05 2.71 7.23
N ASP A 105 -7.74 3.95 6.86
CA ASP A 105 -8.66 4.82 6.11
C ASP A 105 -8.96 4.26 4.73
N ILE A 106 -7.93 3.82 4.00
CA ILE A 106 -8.07 3.16 2.69
C ILE A 106 -8.94 1.92 2.81
N ILE A 107 -8.67 1.06 3.80
CA ILE A 107 -9.45 -0.16 4.02
C ILE A 107 -10.90 0.18 4.33
N ARG A 108 -11.15 1.14 5.23
CA ARG A 108 -12.51 1.56 5.57
C ARG A 108 -13.27 2.07 4.34
N ILE A 109 -12.65 2.91 3.51
CA ILE A 109 -13.25 3.43 2.27
C ILE A 109 -13.57 2.30 1.30
N SER A 110 -12.68 1.30 1.19
CA SER A 110 -12.93 0.14 0.33
C SER A 110 -14.12 -0.70 0.80
N SER A 111 -14.28 -0.86 2.13
CA SER A 111 -15.34 -1.68 2.72
C SER A 111 -16.71 -1.00 2.75
N THR A 112 -16.78 0.34 2.73
CA THR A 112 -18.06 1.06 2.69
C THR A 112 -18.71 1.08 1.31
N ASN A 113 -17.96 0.74 0.25
CA ASN A 113 -18.47 0.71 -1.12
C ASN A 113 -19.12 -0.64 -1.51
N THR A 114 -19.12 -1.62 -0.61
CA THR A 114 -19.72 -2.95 -0.82
C THR A 114 -21.06 -3.03 -0.06
N ASP A 115 -22.13 -2.47 -0.64
CA ASP A 115 -23.50 -2.47 -0.09
C ASP A 115 -24.20 -3.85 -0.10
N THR A 116 -23.48 -4.93 -0.40
CA THR A 116 -24.02 -6.30 -0.47
C THR A 116 -23.39 -7.19 0.61
N ALA A 117 -23.54 -6.79 1.86
CA ALA A 117 -23.10 -7.58 3.01
C ALA A 117 -24.10 -8.72 3.31
N GLN A 118 -23.94 -9.87 2.64
CA GLN A 118 -24.24 -11.13 3.31
C GLN A 118 -23.12 -11.44 4.32
N SER A 119 -23.54 -11.89 5.49
CA SER A 119 -22.77 -12.00 6.72
C SER A 119 -21.52 -12.87 6.61
N GLY A 120 -20.36 -12.29 6.92
CA GLY A 120 -19.20 -13.03 7.44
C GLY A 120 -17.99 -13.13 6.52
N GLU A 121 -18.19 -13.03 5.21
CA GLU A 121 -17.07 -12.93 4.27
C GLU A 121 -16.59 -11.47 4.22
N MET A 122 -15.27 -11.25 4.23
CA MET A 122 -14.73 -9.95 3.86
C MET A 122 -15.15 -9.71 2.42
N ALA A 123 -16.26 -8.99 2.22
CA ALA A 123 -16.74 -8.58 0.91
C ALA A 123 -15.52 -8.15 0.09
N ASP A 124 -15.32 -8.80 -1.04
CA ASP A 124 -14.17 -8.71 -1.96
C ASP A 124 -13.60 -7.29 -2.00
N SER A 125 -12.70 -7.00 -1.07
CA SER A 125 -12.01 -5.73 -1.12
C SER A 125 -11.11 -5.85 -2.34
N TRP A 126 -11.35 -5.01 -3.35
CA TRP A 126 -10.40 -4.74 -4.44
C TRP A 126 -9.02 -4.30 -3.93
N LEU A 127 -8.86 -4.17 -2.61
CA LEU A 127 -7.59 -3.96 -1.97
C LEU A 127 -6.69 -5.20 -2.03
N PRO A 128 -5.43 -5.01 -2.40
CA PRO A 128 -4.42 -6.06 -2.42
C PRO A 128 -4.11 -6.60 -1.04
N LYS A 129 -4.11 -7.92 -0.89
CA LYS A 129 -3.66 -8.59 0.34
C LYS A 129 -2.14 -8.56 0.52
N THR A 130 -1.37 -7.90 -0.34
CA THR A 130 0.09 -7.78 -0.20
C THR A 130 0.47 -6.33 -0.05
N ILE A 131 1.20 -5.98 1.00
CA ILE A 131 1.64 -4.62 1.31
C ILE A 131 3.17 -4.59 1.27
N VAL A 132 3.76 -3.68 0.51
CA VAL A 132 5.21 -3.53 0.42
C VAL A 132 5.63 -2.13 0.86
N TYR A 133 6.61 -2.07 1.76
CA TYR A 133 7.04 -0.81 2.34
C TYR A 133 8.55 -0.85 2.65
N ASP A 134 9.26 0.27 2.56
CA ASP A 134 10.70 0.29 2.81
C ASP A 134 11.03 -0.04 4.27
N ASP A 135 10.23 0.45 5.23
CA ASP A 135 10.36 0.19 6.66
C ASP A 135 9.29 -0.76 7.20
N CYS A 136 8.85 -1.70 6.36
CA CYS A 136 7.78 -2.66 6.64
C CYS A 136 7.95 -3.41 7.96
N CYS A 137 9.20 -3.72 8.33
CA CYS A 137 9.51 -4.39 9.59
C CYS A 137 9.02 -3.66 10.83
N HIS A 138 9.10 -2.33 10.83
CA HIS A 138 8.66 -1.51 11.96
C HIS A 138 7.14 -1.46 12.05
N VAL A 139 6.45 -1.49 10.90
CA VAL A 139 4.97 -1.55 10.83
C VAL A 139 4.46 -2.87 11.39
N VAL A 140 4.98 -3.99 10.88
CA VAL A 140 4.59 -5.34 11.33
C VAL A 140 4.92 -5.53 12.81
N LYS A 141 6.11 -5.08 13.27
CA LYS A 141 6.47 -5.16 14.68
C LYS A 141 5.53 -4.34 15.57
N HIS A 142 5.17 -3.13 15.14
CA HIS A 142 4.23 -2.29 15.88
C HIS A 142 2.84 -2.95 15.98
N ILE A 143 2.37 -3.56 14.89
CA ILE A 143 1.12 -4.34 14.90
C ILE A 143 1.18 -5.44 15.97
N ILE A 144 2.24 -6.25 15.96
CA ILE A 144 2.42 -7.39 16.88
C ILE A 144 2.51 -6.94 18.34
N ASP A 145 3.29 -5.88 18.62
CA ASP A 145 3.55 -5.43 19.98
C ASP A 145 2.36 -4.74 20.63
N TYR A 146 1.64 -3.91 19.88
CA TYR A 146 0.60 -3.05 20.44
C TYR A 146 -0.82 -3.61 20.27
N TYR A 147 -1.03 -4.54 19.34
CA TYR A 147 -2.35 -5.08 19.04
C TYR A 147 -2.47 -6.62 19.12
N PRO A 148 -1.83 -7.32 20.08
CA PRO A 148 -1.78 -8.78 20.11
C PRO A 148 -3.17 -9.44 20.23
N ASN A 149 -4.11 -8.81 20.93
CA ASN A 149 -5.45 -9.35 21.21
C ASN A 149 -6.58 -8.59 20.50
N PHE A 150 -6.27 -7.51 19.78
CA PHE A 150 -7.26 -6.55 19.25
C PHE A 150 -7.47 -6.67 17.74
N PHE A 151 -6.65 -7.48 17.05
CA PHE A 151 -6.48 -7.39 15.61
C PHE A 151 -7.62 -7.98 14.76
N ARG A 152 -8.81 -8.23 15.32
CA ARG A 152 -9.94 -8.83 14.58
C ARG A 152 -11.31 -8.18 14.82
N GLN A 153 -11.35 -7.08 15.57
CA GLN A 153 -12.61 -6.43 15.96
C GLN A 153 -13.17 -5.51 14.88
N THR A 154 -12.32 -5.05 13.95
CA THR A 154 -12.71 -4.13 12.88
C THR A 154 -12.39 -4.73 11.51
N PRO A 155 -13.10 -4.31 10.44
CA PRO A 155 -12.75 -4.71 9.07
C PRO A 155 -11.29 -4.40 8.72
N ALA A 156 -10.78 -3.23 9.12
CA ALA A 156 -9.39 -2.84 8.88
C ALA A 156 -8.39 -3.76 9.58
N SER A 157 -8.60 -4.05 10.87
CA SER A 157 -7.72 -4.96 11.60
C SER A 157 -7.77 -6.39 11.04
N ARG A 158 -8.95 -6.88 10.64
CA ARG A 158 -9.10 -8.17 9.97
C ARG A 158 -8.39 -8.21 8.61
N PHE A 159 -8.52 -7.16 7.79
CA PHE A 159 -7.82 -7.07 6.51
C PHE A 159 -6.30 -7.10 6.70
N LEU A 160 -5.78 -6.25 7.59
CA LEU A 160 -4.36 -6.24 7.91
C LEU A 160 -3.92 -7.59 8.49
N TYR A 161 -4.81 -8.29 9.22
CA TYR A 161 -4.50 -9.59 9.79
C TYR A 161 -4.21 -10.64 8.70
N HIS A 162 -4.99 -10.59 7.62
CA HIS A 162 -4.88 -11.49 6.47
C HIS A 162 -3.95 -10.98 5.37
N SER A 163 -3.33 -9.81 5.55
CA SER A 163 -2.41 -9.25 4.58
C SER A 163 -1.01 -9.85 4.73
N SER A 164 -0.38 -10.17 3.60
CA SER A 164 1.06 -10.36 3.50
C SER A 164 1.77 -9.00 3.46
N PHE A 165 2.99 -8.96 3.96
CA PHE A 165 3.82 -7.77 4.09
C PHE A 165 5.22 -8.14 3.63
N ALA A 166 5.88 -7.25 2.92
CA ALA A 166 7.28 -7.43 2.53
C ALA A 166 8.01 -6.09 2.51
N ILE A 167 9.33 -6.15 2.64
CA ILE A 167 10.17 -4.98 2.48
C ILE A 167 10.31 -4.65 1.00
N ASP A 168 10.32 -3.37 0.66
CA ASP A 168 10.63 -2.93 -0.69
C ASP A 168 11.99 -3.47 -1.18
N ALA A 169 12.02 -4.05 -2.39
CA ALA A 169 13.18 -4.75 -2.91
C ALA A 169 14.42 -3.85 -3.04
N TYR A 170 14.23 -2.57 -3.36
CA TYR A 170 15.33 -1.61 -3.48
C TYR A 170 15.91 -1.26 -2.11
N HIS A 171 15.07 -1.17 -1.09
CA HIS A 171 15.48 -0.83 0.28
C HIS A 171 15.91 -2.02 1.13
N TYR A 172 15.57 -3.26 0.73
CA TYR A 172 15.83 -4.49 1.48
C TYR A 172 17.29 -4.66 1.92
N ARG A 173 18.26 -4.25 1.10
CA ARG A 173 19.70 -4.32 1.45
C ARG A 173 20.08 -3.57 2.73
N ASN A 174 19.29 -2.56 3.13
CA ASN A 174 19.53 -1.77 4.33
C ASN A 174 19.01 -2.47 5.61
N HIS A 175 18.25 -3.57 5.46
CA HIS A 175 17.71 -4.32 6.58
C HIS A 175 18.69 -5.41 7.03
N THR A 176 19.28 -5.19 8.20
CA THR A 176 20.33 -6.05 8.77
C THR A 176 19.80 -7.10 9.74
N ASP A 177 18.61 -6.87 10.31
CA ASP A 177 18.03 -7.75 11.32
C ASP A 177 17.64 -9.11 10.72
N THR A 178 17.98 -10.20 11.41
CA THR A 178 17.69 -11.58 10.97
C THR A 178 16.20 -11.82 10.80
N TRP A 179 15.36 -11.21 11.64
CA TRP A 179 13.91 -11.30 11.53
C TRP A 179 13.39 -10.65 10.25
N CYS A 180 13.88 -9.46 9.90
CA CYS A 180 13.53 -8.80 8.64
C CYS A 180 13.89 -9.70 7.44
N ARG A 181 15.07 -10.31 7.51
CA ARG A 181 15.59 -11.16 6.43
C ARG A 181 14.84 -12.47 6.29
N GLN A 182 14.31 -13.01 7.38
CA GLN A 182 13.60 -14.28 7.38
C GLN A 182 12.12 -14.13 7.01
N TYR A 183 11.46 -13.05 7.45
CA TYR A 183 10.00 -12.95 7.36
C TYR A 183 9.49 -11.91 6.37
N LEU A 184 10.33 -10.96 5.96
CA LEU A 184 9.92 -9.86 5.08
C LEU A 184 10.78 -9.76 3.81
N ASN A 185 11.49 -10.84 3.45
CA ASN A 185 12.34 -10.88 2.28
C ASN A 185 11.51 -10.81 0.99
N PRO A 186 11.62 -9.74 0.20
CA PRO A 186 10.91 -9.64 -1.08
C PRO A 186 11.37 -10.71 -2.08
N ASN A 187 12.57 -11.27 -1.91
CA ASN A 187 13.10 -12.33 -2.74
C ASN A 187 12.63 -13.73 -2.32
N GLU A 188 11.85 -13.88 -1.26
CA GLU A 188 11.21 -15.16 -0.91
C GLU A 188 9.71 -15.12 -1.21
N ASN A 189 9.12 -13.91 -1.24
CA ASN A 189 7.73 -13.72 -1.60
C ASN A 189 7.53 -13.81 -3.14
N LYS A 190 6.94 -14.92 -3.60
CA LYS A 190 6.68 -15.20 -5.02
C LYS A 190 5.81 -14.14 -5.70
N ILE A 191 4.88 -13.54 -4.96
CA ILE A 191 3.95 -12.50 -5.45
C ILE A 191 4.75 -11.21 -5.66
N VAL A 192 5.50 -10.76 -4.66
CA VAL A 192 6.27 -9.50 -4.70
C VAL A 192 7.28 -9.47 -5.84
N LYS A 193 7.95 -10.60 -6.13
CA LYS A 193 8.89 -10.72 -7.25
C LYS A 193 8.28 -10.43 -8.62
N GLN A 194 7.00 -10.68 -8.77
CA GLN A 194 6.32 -10.54 -10.07
C GLN A 194 5.91 -9.10 -10.35
N PHE A 195 6.05 -8.20 -9.39
CA PHE A 195 5.44 -6.89 -9.44
C PHE A 195 6.46 -5.75 -9.33
N ASN A 196 6.10 -4.62 -9.94
CA ASN A 196 6.91 -3.41 -9.90
C ASN A 196 6.84 -2.76 -8.51
N THR A 197 7.79 -3.11 -7.63
CA THR A 197 7.95 -2.49 -6.31
C THR A 197 8.50 -1.06 -6.40
N GLN A 198 9.04 -0.65 -7.55
CA GLN A 198 9.56 0.71 -7.74
C GLN A 198 8.46 1.75 -8.02
N SER A 199 7.20 1.35 -8.15
CA SER A 199 6.10 2.27 -8.44
C SER A 199 5.96 3.36 -7.39
N ALA A 200 6.28 3.08 -6.12
CA ALA A 200 6.33 4.13 -5.12
C ALA A 200 7.46 5.13 -5.36
N GLU A 201 8.68 4.70 -5.71
CA GLU A 201 9.77 5.66 -5.97
C GLU A 201 9.55 6.46 -7.26
N GLN A 202 8.97 5.85 -8.29
CA GLN A 202 8.51 6.56 -9.48
C GLN A 202 7.46 7.60 -9.10
N SER A 203 6.54 7.24 -8.20
CA SER A 203 5.52 8.14 -7.69
C SER A 203 6.09 9.31 -6.93
N ASN A 204 7.03 9.02 -6.05
CA ASN A 204 7.76 9.98 -5.26
C ASN A 204 8.52 10.98 -6.15
N SER A 205 9.26 10.48 -7.15
CA SER A 205 9.98 11.31 -8.11
C SER A 205 9.08 12.32 -8.85
N TRP A 206 7.84 11.93 -9.15
CA TRP A 206 6.87 12.85 -9.74
C TRP A 206 6.48 13.98 -8.77
N PHE A 207 6.17 13.64 -7.52
CA PHE A 207 5.75 14.60 -6.51
C PHE A 207 6.90 15.49 -5.99
N LYS A 208 8.15 15.01 -5.99
CA LYS A 208 9.36 15.79 -5.65
C LYS A 208 9.49 17.10 -6.45
N ARG A 209 8.90 17.15 -7.64
CA ARG A 209 8.87 18.37 -8.48
C ARG A 209 8.04 19.50 -7.87
N PHE A 210 7.13 19.16 -6.96
CA PHE A 210 6.20 20.07 -6.32
C PHE A 210 6.55 20.37 -4.85
N THR A 211 7.65 19.82 -4.32
CA THR A 211 8.03 20.00 -2.90
C THR A 211 8.19 21.47 -2.50
N LYS A 212 8.69 22.31 -3.41
CA LYS A 212 8.80 23.76 -3.17
C LYS A 212 7.43 24.43 -3.04
N GLN A 213 6.44 23.95 -3.78
CA GLN A 213 5.06 24.44 -3.74
C GLN A 213 4.40 24.02 -2.44
N PHE A 214 4.51 22.74 -2.04
CA PHE A 214 4.00 22.24 -0.75
C PHE A 214 4.48 23.11 0.42
N SER A 215 5.78 23.47 0.44
CA SER A 215 6.36 24.27 1.52
C SER A 215 5.81 25.70 1.67
N ARG A 216 5.01 26.16 0.70
CA ARG A 216 4.45 27.52 0.63
C ARG A 216 2.93 27.55 0.84
N LEU A 217 2.26 26.41 0.80
CA LEU A 217 0.82 26.31 1.04
C LEU A 217 0.57 26.15 2.54
N ASP A 218 -0.54 26.67 3.01
CA ASP A 218 -1.10 26.23 4.30
C ASP A 218 -1.80 24.87 4.15
N ASP A 219 -2.23 24.29 5.27
CA ASP A 219 -2.79 22.94 5.34
C ASP A 219 -4.00 22.76 4.40
N GLU A 220 -4.92 23.73 4.36
CA GLU A 220 -6.14 23.65 3.53
C GLU A 220 -5.81 23.70 2.04
N HIS A 221 -4.95 24.64 1.64
CA HIS A 221 -4.54 24.77 0.25
C HIS A 221 -3.64 23.60 -0.18
N CYS A 222 -2.84 23.04 0.72
CA CYS A 222 -2.02 21.86 0.47
C CYS A 222 -2.92 20.65 0.20
N ALA A 223 -3.95 20.42 1.02
CA ALA A 223 -4.91 19.33 0.83
C ALA A 223 -5.65 19.43 -0.51
N LEU A 224 -6.13 20.62 -0.89
CA LEU A 224 -6.75 20.85 -2.20
C LEU A 224 -5.77 20.60 -3.36
N PHE A 225 -4.54 21.11 -3.24
CA PHE A 225 -3.51 20.94 -4.25
C PHE A 225 -3.13 19.47 -4.42
N LEU A 226 -2.92 18.73 -3.33
CA LEU A 226 -2.65 17.29 -3.36
C LEU A 226 -3.80 16.50 -3.98
N SER A 227 -5.04 16.86 -3.67
CA SER A 227 -6.23 16.22 -4.27
C SER A 227 -6.27 16.43 -5.78
N LEU A 228 -5.98 17.64 -6.26
CA LEU A 228 -5.89 17.95 -7.68
C LEU A 228 -4.74 17.18 -8.36
N MET A 229 -3.57 17.16 -7.74
CA MET A 229 -2.40 16.44 -8.26
C MET A 229 -2.64 14.93 -8.33
N PHE A 230 -3.29 14.38 -7.31
CA PHE A 230 -3.73 12.99 -7.28
C PHE A 230 -4.64 12.67 -8.48
N HIS A 231 -5.67 13.50 -8.69
CA HIS A 231 -6.63 13.34 -9.78
C HIS A 231 -5.95 13.43 -11.16
N ILE A 232 -5.21 14.52 -11.42
CA ILE A 232 -4.52 14.73 -12.71
C ILE A 232 -3.58 13.58 -13.01
N ARG A 233 -2.84 13.11 -12.00
CA ARG A 233 -1.90 12.03 -12.18
C ARG A 233 -2.60 10.71 -12.48
N ASN A 234 -3.65 10.37 -11.74
CA ASN A 234 -4.42 9.17 -12.01
C ASN A 234 -5.06 9.22 -13.39
N CYS A 235 -5.63 10.36 -13.80
CA CYS A 235 -6.13 10.57 -15.17
C CYS A 235 -5.03 10.33 -16.21
N LYS A 236 -3.83 10.90 -16.02
CA LYS A 236 -2.69 10.66 -16.92
C LYS A 236 -2.31 9.18 -16.97
N GLN A 237 -2.23 8.53 -15.81
CA GLN A 237 -1.85 7.13 -15.70
C GLN A 237 -2.90 6.19 -16.31
N THR A 238 -4.17 6.56 -16.26
CA THR A 238 -5.33 5.81 -16.77
C THR A 238 -5.77 6.24 -18.17
N ASN A 239 -5.13 7.25 -18.76
CA ASN A 239 -5.50 7.86 -20.05
C ASN A 239 -6.94 8.37 -20.07
N LEU A 240 -7.39 8.91 -18.94
CA LEU A 240 -8.72 9.49 -18.78
C LEU A 240 -8.63 11.01 -18.87
N ASN A 241 -9.70 11.63 -19.35
CA ASN A 241 -9.81 13.07 -19.39
C ASN A 241 -10.18 13.61 -17.99
N PRO A 242 -9.33 14.45 -17.37
CA PRO A 242 -9.55 14.95 -16.01
C PRO A 242 -10.76 15.88 -15.86
N PHE A 243 -11.34 16.35 -16.96
CA PHE A 243 -12.50 17.26 -16.96
C PHE A 243 -13.83 16.54 -17.16
N LEU A 244 -13.84 15.21 -17.25
CA LEU A 244 -15.09 14.45 -17.36
C LEU A 244 -15.73 14.22 -15.97
N PRO A 245 -17.04 14.48 -15.80
CA PRO A 245 -17.69 14.53 -14.50
C PRO A 245 -17.94 13.16 -13.82
N ASN A 246 -17.62 12.02 -14.44
CA ASN A 246 -18.05 10.68 -13.98
C ASN A 246 -16.90 9.67 -13.81
N MET A 247 -15.92 10.00 -12.95
CA MET A 247 -14.78 9.13 -12.63
C MET A 247 -15.03 8.13 -11.48
N ARG A 248 -16.18 8.19 -10.80
CA ARG A 248 -16.45 7.38 -9.58
C ARG A 248 -16.46 5.87 -9.81
N ASN A 249 -16.66 5.40 -11.05
CA ASN A 249 -16.85 3.97 -11.36
C ASN A 249 -15.57 3.22 -11.78
N ILE A 250 -14.39 3.80 -11.66
CA ILE A 250 -13.17 3.28 -12.33
C ILE A 250 -12.32 2.38 -11.42
N PHE A 251 -12.57 2.37 -10.11
CA PHE A 251 -11.72 1.66 -9.14
C PHE A 251 -12.19 0.24 -8.78
N SER A 252 -13.29 -0.26 -9.34
CA SER A 252 -13.84 -1.59 -9.03
C SER A 252 -13.14 -2.77 -9.74
N CYS A 253 -12.11 -2.54 -10.56
CA CYS A 253 -11.51 -3.58 -11.41
C CYS A 253 -10.04 -3.92 -11.09
N PHE A 254 -9.49 -3.47 -9.96
CA PHE A 254 -8.10 -3.74 -9.60
C PHE A 254 -8.01 -5.02 -8.75
N GLY A 255 -7.62 -6.15 -9.37
CA GLY A 255 -7.28 -7.40 -8.68
C GLY A 255 -5.78 -7.46 -8.32
N ASP A 256 -5.49 -7.95 -7.11
CA ASP A 256 -4.19 -8.42 -6.55
C ASP A 256 -2.93 -7.57 -6.78
N ILE A 257 -2.86 -6.33 -6.29
CA ILE A 257 -1.71 -5.45 -6.61
C ILE A 257 -1.18 -4.59 -5.44
N ILE A 258 -0.12 -5.04 -4.78
CA ILE A 258 0.79 -4.30 -3.87
C ILE A 258 0.52 -2.80 -3.59
N CYS A 259 0.26 -2.45 -2.32
CA CYS A 259 0.43 -1.09 -1.80
C CYS A 259 1.91 -0.79 -1.58
N LEU A 260 2.46 0.19 -2.31
CA LEU A 260 3.84 0.66 -2.15
C LEU A 260 3.86 2.07 -1.54
N PHE A 261 4.85 2.36 -0.70
CA PHE A 261 5.03 3.70 -0.13
C PHE A 261 6.39 4.29 -0.49
N SER A 262 6.42 5.60 -0.70
CA SER A 262 7.67 6.36 -0.80
C SER A 262 7.44 7.81 -0.40
N ARG A 263 8.50 8.41 0.17
CA ARG A 263 8.53 9.73 0.78
C ARG A 263 9.08 10.78 -0.18
N CYS A 264 8.34 11.88 -0.38
CA CYS A 264 8.84 13.12 -0.99
C CYS A 264 9.49 14.05 0.03
#